data_AF-A0A3D4QPV1-F1
#
_entry.id   AF-A0A3D4QPV1-F1
#
_cell.length_a   1.000
_cell.length_b   1.000
_cell.length_c   1.000
_cell.angle_alpha   90.00
_cell.angle_beta   90.00
_cell.angle_gamma   90.00
#
_symmetry.space_group_name_H-M   'P 1'
#
loop_
_entity.id
_entity.type
_entity.pdbx_description
1 polymer ?
#
loop_
_entity_poly.entity_id
_entity_poly.type
_entity_poly.pdbx_seq_one_letter_code
_entity_poly.pdbx_strand_id
1 'polypeptide(L)'
;MNFKVCSLFSGSSGNSTYIGTDRTHILVDAGVPMKNIVSGLKQFNVDGQELKGILVTHEHSDHIKGVGAISRRFNVPIYANEETWEAIESKLGRIGFGNKRVFYNNMDFYIQDINIQAYQIPHDAADPVGYSLFYKNKKISITTDLGHTNNKIIKAVMDSDMLILEANHDAEMLKAGPY
;
A
#
# COMPACT_ATOMS: atom_id res chain seq x y z
N MET A 1 15.95 17.65 1.87
CA MET A 1 15.26 16.55 2.57
C MET A 1 14.07 16.18 1.72
N ASN A 2 14.06 14.96 1.18
CA ASN A 2 13.21 14.62 0.04
C ASN A 2 12.11 13.63 0.46
N PHE A 3 10.86 13.91 0.06
CA PHE A 3 9.79 12.92 0.10
C PHE A 3 9.81 12.18 -1.24
N LYS A 4 10.21 10.91 -1.21
CA LYS A 4 10.48 10.08 -2.40
C LYS A 4 9.33 9.11 -2.61
N VAL A 5 8.98 8.92 -3.87
CA VAL A 5 7.98 7.93 -4.30
C VAL A 5 8.53 7.19 -5.49
N CYS A 6 8.34 5.88 -5.51
CA CYS A 6 8.60 5.06 -6.67
C CYS A 6 7.56 3.95 -6.75
N SER A 7 6.83 3.87 -7.85
CA SER A 7 6.12 2.63 -8.16
C SER A 7 7.15 1.58 -8.57
N LEU A 8 7.31 0.54 -7.75
CA LEU A 8 8.22 -0.57 -8.05
C LEU A 8 7.55 -1.54 -9.03
N PHE A 9 6.24 -1.75 -8.86
CA PHE A 9 5.39 -2.59 -9.69
C PHE A 9 3.97 -1.99 -9.69
N SER A 10 3.33 -1.93 -10.86
CA SER A 10 2.04 -1.27 -11.09
C SER A 10 1.15 -1.98 -12.12
N GLY A 11 1.17 -3.31 -12.16
CA GLY A 11 0.42 -4.09 -13.14
C GLY A 11 -0.40 -5.17 -12.48
N SER A 12 -1.32 -5.78 -13.24
CA SER A 12 -2.20 -6.88 -12.77
C SER A 12 -1.50 -8.11 -12.19
N SER A 13 -0.17 -8.20 -12.36
CA SER A 13 0.67 -9.26 -11.79
C SER A 13 1.22 -8.92 -10.39
N GLY A 14 1.02 -7.70 -9.92
CA GLY A 14 1.40 -7.23 -8.60
C GLY A 14 1.65 -5.73 -8.50
N ASN A 15 1.09 -5.11 -7.46
CA ASN A 15 1.28 -3.73 -7.07
C ASN A 15 2.28 -3.61 -5.90
N SER A 16 3.21 -2.67 -5.99
CA SER A 16 4.06 -2.29 -4.86
C SER A 16 4.65 -0.91 -5.10
N THR A 17 4.37 0.01 -4.18
CA THR A 17 4.86 1.39 -4.22
C THR A 17 5.75 1.65 -3.03
N TYR A 18 6.95 2.16 -3.28
CA TYR A 18 7.87 2.61 -2.26
C TYR A 18 7.63 4.09 -1.92
N ILE A 19 7.57 4.39 -0.63
CA ILE A 19 7.54 5.76 -0.09
C ILE A 19 8.71 5.93 0.89
N GLY A 20 9.44 7.03 0.76
CA GLY A 20 10.66 7.25 1.52
C GLY A 20 10.87 8.69 1.97
N THR A 21 11.39 8.86 3.19
CA THR A 21 12.03 10.08 3.67
C THR A 21 13.52 9.81 3.90
N ASP A 22 14.22 10.73 4.56
CA ASP A 22 15.59 10.48 5.01
C ASP A 22 15.67 9.51 6.20
N ARG A 23 14.53 9.17 6.85
CA ARG A 23 14.49 8.30 8.05
C ARG A 23 13.56 7.10 7.90
N THR A 24 12.53 7.23 7.08
CA THR A 24 11.42 6.30 7.02
C THR A 24 11.31 5.71 5.62
N HIS A 25 11.30 4.38 5.53
CA HIS A 25 11.11 3.64 4.28
C HIS A 25 9.90 2.73 4.46
N ILE A 26 8.88 2.87 3.61
CA ILE A 26 7.67 2.04 3.68
C ILE A 26 7.30 1.53 2.30
N LEU A 27 6.59 0.40 2.30
CA LEU A 27 5.91 -0.11 1.11
C LEU A 27 4.41 0.13 1.27
N VAL A 28 3.77 0.57 0.21
CA VAL A 28 2.32 0.42 0.00
C VAL A 28 2.15 -0.77 -0.93
N ASP A 29 1.61 -1.83 -0.36
CA ASP A 29 1.48 -3.17 -0.94
C ASP A 29 2.80 -3.85 -1.32
N ALA A 30 2.72 -5.17 -1.44
CA ALA A 30 3.82 -6.04 -1.86
C ALA A 30 3.26 -7.20 -2.69
N GLY A 31 2.70 -6.87 -3.85
CA GLY A 31 1.99 -7.77 -4.76
C GLY A 31 2.81 -8.79 -5.53
N VAL A 32 4.14 -8.63 -5.55
CA VAL A 32 5.06 -9.51 -6.28
C VAL A 32 5.95 -10.29 -5.29
N PRO A 33 6.62 -11.38 -5.73
CA PRO A 33 7.53 -12.11 -4.86
C PRO A 33 8.60 -11.20 -4.22
N MET A 34 8.88 -11.38 -2.93
CA MET A 34 9.85 -10.57 -2.14
C MET A 34 11.16 -10.29 -2.88
N LYS A 35 11.71 -11.29 -3.59
CA LYS A 35 12.97 -11.14 -4.35
C LYS A 35 12.91 -10.00 -5.38
N ASN A 36 11.76 -9.79 -6.01
CA ASN A 36 11.54 -8.75 -7.00
C ASN A 36 11.49 -7.37 -6.32
N ILE A 37 10.79 -7.26 -5.19
CA ILE A 37 10.70 -6.02 -4.40
C ILE A 37 12.08 -5.61 -3.88
N VAL A 38 12.83 -6.56 -3.30
CA VAL A 38 14.20 -6.31 -2.83
C VAL A 38 15.11 -5.88 -3.99
N SER A 39 14.97 -6.48 -5.18
CA SER A 39 15.71 -6.05 -6.38
C SER A 39 15.34 -4.63 -6.79
N GLY A 40 14.04 -4.28 -6.76
CA GLY A 40 13.56 -2.93 -7.04
C GLY A 40 14.11 -1.89 -6.05
N LEU A 41 14.03 -2.16 -4.74
CA LEU A 41 14.56 -1.28 -3.69
C LEU A 41 16.07 -1.01 -3.85
N LYS A 42 16.85 -2.04 -4.24
CA LYS A 42 18.29 -1.89 -4.47
C LYS A 42 18.64 -0.89 -5.58
N GLN A 43 17.78 -0.75 -6.59
CA GLN A 43 17.99 0.25 -7.67
C GLN A 43 17.96 1.70 -7.12
N PHE A 44 17.36 1.89 -5.94
CA PHE A 44 17.28 3.18 -5.24
C PHE A 44 18.19 3.23 -4.01
N ASN A 45 19.12 2.28 -3.86
CA ASN A 45 20.01 2.11 -2.71
C ASN A 45 19.26 2.01 -1.37
N VAL A 46 18.13 1.31 -1.35
CA VAL A 46 17.38 1.00 -0.11
C VAL A 46 17.52 -0.49 0.20
N ASP A 47 17.96 -0.82 1.41
CA ASP A 47 17.97 -2.19 1.93
C ASP A 47 16.59 -2.54 2.51
N GLY A 48 16.13 -3.78 2.33
CA GLY A 48 14.89 -4.26 2.94
C GLY A 48 14.89 -4.19 4.47
N GLN A 49 16.06 -4.19 5.12
CA GLN A 49 16.22 -3.99 6.57
C GLN A 49 15.89 -2.57 7.02
N GLU A 50 15.89 -1.60 6.11
CA GLU A 50 15.57 -0.20 6.43
C GLU A 50 14.05 0.05 6.46
N LEU A 51 13.25 -0.89 5.93
CA LEU A 51 11.80 -0.81 5.92
C LEU A 51 11.22 -0.71 7.34
N LYS A 52 10.29 0.23 7.52
CA LYS A 52 9.61 0.53 8.79
C LYS A 52 8.16 0.09 8.82
N GLY A 53 7.58 -0.24 7.66
CA GLY A 53 6.24 -0.76 7.58
C GLY A 53 5.86 -1.17 6.17
N ILE A 54 4.87 -2.05 6.09
CA ILE A 54 4.13 -2.38 4.88
C ILE A 54 2.67 -1.98 5.12
N LEU A 55 2.17 -1.01 4.37
CA LEU A 55 0.75 -0.66 4.34
C LEU A 55 0.05 -1.59 3.34
N VAL A 56 -1.04 -2.23 3.74
CA VAL A 56 -1.84 -3.12 2.88
C VAL A 56 -3.16 -2.44 2.58
N THR A 57 -3.43 -2.20 1.29
CA THR A 57 -4.67 -1.55 0.84
C THR A 57 -5.87 -2.48 0.95
N HIS A 58 -5.72 -3.75 0.56
CA HIS A 58 -6.75 -4.78 0.60
C HIS A 58 -6.17 -6.20 0.38
N GLU A 59 -7.01 -7.24 0.41
CA GLU A 59 -6.60 -8.65 0.51
C GLU A 59 -6.31 -9.40 -0.79
N HIS A 60 -6.30 -8.71 -1.94
CA HIS A 60 -6.04 -9.34 -3.23
C HIS A 60 -4.58 -9.80 -3.35
N SER A 61 -4.39 -10.90 -4.08
CA SER A 61 -3.10 -11.60 -4.12
C SER A 61 -2.00 -10.75 -4.74
N ASP A 62 -2.32 -9.97 -5.76
CA ASP A 62 -1.48 -8.99 -6.43
C ASP A 62 -1.26 -7.72 -5.58
N HIS A 63 -1.74 -7.66 -4.34
CA HIS A 63 -1.36 -6.68 -3.33
C HIS A 63 -0.57 -7.31 -2.17
N ILE A 64 -0.82 -8.59 -1.84
CA ILE A 64 -0.29 -9.20 -0.62
C ILE A 64 0.76 -10.31 -0.79
N LYS A 65 1.03 -10.77 -2.03
CA LYS A 65 1.85 -11.96 -2.34
C LYS A 65 3.21 -12.02 -1.61
N GLY A 66 3.87 -10.88 -1.48
CA GLY A 66 5.19 -10.70 -0.88
C GLY A 66 5.17 -10.23 0.57
N VAL A 67 4.02 -9.76 1.10
CA VAL A 67 3.90 -9.10 2.41
C VAL A 67 4.45 -9.98 3.54
N GLY A 68 3.94 -11.21 3.65
CA GLY A 68 4.37 -12.13 4.73
C GLY A 68 5.85 -12.51 4.63
N ALA A 69 6.37 -12.68 3.41
CA ALA A 69 7.78 -13.02 3.18
C ALA A 69 8.71 -11.86 3.59
N ILE A 70 8.38 -10.62 3.21
CA ILE A 70 9.13 -9.42 3.60
C ILE A 70 9.10 -9.25 5.12
N SER A 71 7.91 -9.31 5.74
CA SER A 71 7.77 -9.14 7.19
C SER A 71 8.62 -10.14 7.96
N ARG A 72 8.60 -11.42 7.58
CA ARG A 72 9.42 -12.45 8.24
C ARG A 72 10.92 -12.24 8.02
N ARG A 73 11.33 -11.88 6.79
CA ARG A 73 12.75 -11.79 6.44
C ARG A 73 13.42 -10.60 7.12
N PHE A 74 12.72 -9.47 7.19
CA PHE A 74 13.28 -8.19 7.64
C PHE A 74 12.69 -7.69 8.96
N ASN A 75 11.82 -8.48 9.59
CA ASN A 75 11.10 -8.12 10.82
C ASN A 75 10.32 -6.78 10.70
N VAL A 76 9.57 -6.63 9.60
CA VAL A 76 8.85 -5.39 9.27
C VAL A 76 7.38 -5.49 9.71
N PRO A 77 6.84 -4.50 10.45
CA PRO A 77 5.42 -4.47 10.78
C PRO A 77 4.53 -4.31 9.55
N ILE A 78 3.38 -4.97 9.57
CA ILE A 78 2.34 -4.89 8.55
C ILE A 78 1.19 -4.07 9.13
N TYR A 79 0.64 -3.16 8.35
CA TYR A 79 -0.45 -2.26 8.73
C TYR A 79 -1.63 -2.50 7.80
N ALA A 80 -2.78 -2.84 8.37
CA ALA A 80 -4.05 -3.01 7.67
C ALA A 80 -5.19 -2.62 8.64
N ASN A 81 -6.38 -2.33 8.12
CA ASN A 81 -7.57 -2.24 8.97
C ASN A 81 -8.02 -3.63 9.45
N GLU A 82 -9.02 -3.67 10.31
CA GLU A 82 -9.48 -4.90 10.97
C GLU A 82 -9.97 -5.95 9.97
N GLU A 83 -10.88 -5.57 9.07
CA GLU A 83 -11.48 -6.48 8.08
C GLU A 83 -10.43 -7.00 7.07
N THR A 84 -9.52 -6.13 6.61
CA THR A 84 -8.40 -6.56 5.77
C THR A 84 -7.49 -7.52 6.53
N TRP A 85 -7.23 -7.29 7.82
CA TRP A 85 -6.43 -8.22 8.63
C TRP A 85 -7.05 -9.61 8.71
N GLU A 86 -8.35 -9.69 8.97
CA GLU A 86 -9.09 -10.96 8.99
C GLU A 86 -8.98 -11.68 7.64
N ALA A 87 -9.06 -10.94 6.54
CA ALA A 87 -9.00 -11.48 5.18
C ALA A 87 -7.60 -11.90 4.71
N ILE A 88 -6.51 -11.36 5.29
CA ILE A 88 -5.13 -11.68 4.89
C ILE A 88 -4.40 -12.63 5.85
N GLU A 89 -4.82 -12.75 7.11
CA GLU A 89 -4.03 -13.43 8.17
C GLU A 89 -3.64 -14.87 7.79
N SER A 90 -4.58 -15.63 7.23
CA SER A 90 -4.33 -17.01 6.76
C SER A 90 -3.47 -17.09 5.49
N LYS A 91 -3.44 -16.02 4.67
CA LYS A 91 -2.73 -15.94 3.39
C LYS A 91 -1.25 -15.56 3.54
N LEU A 92 -0.89 -14.86 4.62
CA LEU A 92 0.48 -14.36 4.82
C LEU A 92 1.44 -15.38 5.45
N GLY A 93 0.92 -16.49 5.99
CA GLY A 93 1.67 -17.44 6.80
C GLY A 93 2.06 -16.87 8.17
N ARG A 94 3.03 -17.48 8.85
CA ARG A 94 3.43 -17.04 10.20
C ARG A 94 3.94 -15.59 10.19
N ILE A 95 3.34 -14.75 11.04
CA ILE A 95 3.76 -13.36 11.27
C ILE A 95 4.52 -13.29 12.61
N GLY A 96 5.56 -12.45 12.65
CA GLY A 96 6.36 -12.24 13.87
C GLY A 96 5.53 -11.65 15.01
N PHE A 97 5.86 -12.03 16.24
CA PHE A 97 5.22 -11.45 17.43
C PHE A 97 5.45 -9.94 17.44
N GLY A 98 4.36 -9.18 17.38
CA GLY A 98 4.42 -7.72 17.31
C GLY A 98 4.58 -7.13 15.91
N ASN A 99 4.41 -7.88 14.81
CA ASN A 99 4.37 -7.32 13.45
C ASN A 99 2.95 -7.06 12.92
N LYS A 100 1.90 -7.50 13.63
CA LYS A 100 0.51 -7.11 13.33
C LYS A 100 0.25 -5.69 13.86
N ARG A 101 -0.16 -4.77 13.00
CA ARG A 101 -0.61 -3.42 13.36
C ARG A 101 -1.97 -3.16 12.72
N VAL A 102 -2.97 -2.92 13.56
CA VAL A 102 -4.31 -2.56 13.12
C VAL A 102 -4.42 -1.04 13.15
N PHE A 103 -4.88 -0.43 12.08
CA PHE A 103 -5.34 0.96 12.08
C PHE A 103 -6.86 1.01 11.91
N TYR A 104 -7.45 2.16 12.18
CA TYR A 104 -8.87 2.40 11.95
C TYR A 104 -9.04 3.45 10.86
N ASN A 105 -9.98 3.22 9.94
CA ASN A 105 -10.23 4.15 8.84
C ASN A 105 -10.62 5.54 9.37
N ASN A 106 -10.22 6.59 8.65
CA ASN A 106 -10.42 7.98 9.04
C ASN A 106 -9.74 8.41 10.36
N MET A 107 -8.81 7.60 10.88
CA MET A 107 -7.91 7.99 11.96
C MET A 107 -6.47 8.03 11.46
N ASP A 108 -5.79 9.13 11.78
CA ASP A 108 -4.38 9.32 11.49
C ASP A 108 -3.53 8.34 12.30
N PHE A 109 -2.50 7.81 11.67
CA PHE A 109 -1.43 7.10 12.37
C PHE A 109 -0.09 7.44 11.76
N TYR A 110 0.97 7.21 12.54
CA TYR A 110 2.32 7.56 12.15
C TYR A 110 3.17 6.31 11.99
N ILE A 111 3.94 6.29 10.90
CA ILE A 111 5.15 5.47 10.81
C ILE A 111 6.32 6.44 10.85
N GLN A 112 6.95 6.52 12.03
CA GLN A 112 8.02 7.48 12.30
C GLN A 112 7.61 8.92 11.93
N ASP A 113 8.19 9.49 10.88
CA ASP A 113 7.98 10.88 10.48
C ASP A 113 6.97 11.08 9.35
N ILE A 114 6.27 10.01 8.93
CA ILE A 114 5.19 10.06 7.93
C ILE A 114 3.85 9.89 8.65
N ASN A 115 2.97 10.89 8.52
CA ASN A 115 1.56 10.77 8.91
C ASN A 115 0.79 10.07 7.77
N ILE A 116 -0.08 9.13 8.12
CA ILE A 116 -0.82 8.31 7.16
C ILE A 116 -2.31 8.38 7.50
N GLN A 117 -3.10 8.67 6.48
CA GLN A 117 -4.56 8.64 6.52
C GLN A 117 -5.07 7.59 5.55
N ALA A 118 -5.82 6.62 6.05
CA ALA A 118 -6.56 5.67 5.23
C ALA A 118 -7.96 6.19 4.96
N TYR A 119 -8.39 6.12 3.69
CA TYR A 119 -9.75 6.44 3.27
C TYR A 119 -10.33 5.31 2.43
N GLN A 120 -11.58 4.98 2.69
CA GLN A 120 -12.26 3.88 2.00
C GLN A 120 -12.47 4.20 0.52
N ILE A 121 -12.29 3.18 -0.31
CA ILE A 121 -12.55 3.24 -1.75
C ILE A 121 -13.55 2.13 -2.13
N PRO A 122 -14.37 2.32 -3.17
CA PRO A 122 -15.21 1.24 -3.67
C PRO A 122 -14.39 0.27 -4.51
N HIS A 123 -14.23 -0.95 -4.01
CA HIS A 123 -13.63 -2.10 -4.71
C HIS A 123 -14.21 -3.39 -4.12
N ASP A 124 -14.16 -4.49 -4.88
CA ASP A 124 -14.64 -5.80 -4.41
C ASP A 124 -13.59 -6.45 -3.50
N ALA A 125 -13.54 -6.02 -2.24
CA ALA A 125 -12.63 -6.49 -1.21
C ALA A 125 -13.25 -6.24 0.18
N ALA A 126 -12.66 -6.79 1.24
CA ALA A 126 -13.21 -6.74 2.60
C ALA A 126 -13.46 -5.30 3.08
N ASP A 127 -12.39 -4.49 3.19
CA ASP A 127 -12.48 -3.06 3.52
C ASP A 127 -11.35 -2.28 2.82
N PRO A 128 -11.43 -2.13 1.48
CA PRO A 128 -10.35 -1.56 0.68
C PRO A 128 -10.14 -0.08 0.95
N VAL A 129 -8.87 0.33 1.05
CA VAL A 129 -8.49 1.72 1.32
C VAL A 129 -7.47 2.26 0.33
N GLY A 130 -7.58 3.55 0.05
CA GLY A 130 -6.47 4.37 -0.43
C GLY A 130 -5.74 5.03 0.75
N TYR A 131 -4.53 5.53 0.49
CA TYR A 131 -3.72 6.22 1.48
C TYR A 131 -3.39 7.64 1.07
N SER A 132 -3.43 8.56 2.02
CA SER A 132 -2.82 9.89 1.94
C SER A 132 -1.68 9.95 2.95
N LEU A 133 -0.47 10.18 2.45
CA LEU A 133 0.76 10.21 3.23
C LEU A 133 1.29 11.64 3.27
N PHE A 134 1.57 12.12 4.48
CA PHE A 134 2.01 13.48 4.71
C PHE A 134 3.39 13.49 5.34
N TYR A 135 4.26 14.32 4.77
CA TYR A 135 5.59 14.61 5.31
C TYR A 135 5.86 16.11 5.20
N LYS A 136 5.97 16.77 6.36
CA LYS A 136 6.08 18.24 6.44
C LYS A 136 4.90 18.92 5.72
N ASN A 137 5.17 19.75 4.71
CA ASN A 137 4.16 20.43 3.89
C ASN A 137 3.86 19.70 2.57
N LYS A 138 4.23 18.41 2.47
CA LYS A 138 3.99 17.60 1.28
C LYS A 138 2.96 16.51 1.55
N LYS A 139 2.08 16.30 0.58
CA LYS A 139 1.03 15.29 0.59
C LYS A 139 1.11 14.44 -0.66
N ILE A 140 1.07 13.12 -0.48
CA ILE A 140 1.04 12.15 -1.56
C ILE A 140 -0.15 11.22 -1.33
N SER A 141 -0.98 11.04 -2.35
CA SER A 141 -2.12 10.14 -2.29
C SER A 141 -1.94 8.96 -3.23
N ILE A 142 -2.31 7.77 -2.77
CA ILE A 142 -2.31 6.53 -3.54
C ILE A 142 -3.72 5.96 -3.51
N THR A 143 -4.30 5.79 -4.69
CA THR A 143 -5.65 5.29 -4.92
C THR A 143 -5.60 4.29 -6.08
N THR A 144 -5.11 3.08 -5.80
CA THR A 144 -5.14 1.95 -6.74
C THR A 144 -6.46 1.20 -6.62
N ASP A 145 -6.84 0.41 -7.63
CA ASP A 145 -8.07 -0.39 -7.62
C ASP A 145 -9.36 0.41 -7.30
N LEU A 146 -9.45 1.62 -7.87
CA LEU A 146 -10.61 2.48 -7.68
C LEU A 146 -11.75 2.08 -8.62
N GLY A 147 -12.85 1.53 -8.09
CA GLY A 147 -14.04 1.22 -8.89
C GLY A 147 -14.77 2.46 -9.41
N HIS A 148 -15.01 3.46 -8.55
CA HIS A 148 -15.57 4.76 -8.93
C HIS A 148 -15.21 5.84 -7.90
N THR A 149 -15.27 7.10 -8.30
CA THR A 149 -15.00 8.23 -7.37
C THR A 149 -16.25 8.71 -6.65
N ASN A 150 -16.06 9.36 -5.51
CA ASN A 150 -17.10 10.07 -4.77
C ASN A 150 -16.50 11.29 -4.04
N ASN A 151 -17.36 12.14 -3.47
CA ASN A 151 -16.91 13.36 -2.78
C ASN A 151 -15.98 13.10 -1.59
N LYS A 152 -16.06 11.94 -0.92
CA LYS A 152 -15.14 11.62 0.19
C LYS A 152 -13.73 11.35 -0.35
N ILE A 153 -13.63 10.59 -1.43
CA ILE A 153 -12.35 10.27 -2.09
C ILE A 153 -11.73 11.55 -2.67
N ILE A 154 -12.52 12.36 -3.37
CA ILE A 154 -12.05 13.66 -3.91
C ILE A 154 -11.48 14.53 -2.80
N LYS A 155 -12.17 14.67 -1.66
CA LYS A 155 -11.65 15.41 -0.50
C LYS A 155 -10.38 14.79 0.08
N ALA A 156 -10.31 13.46 0.15
CA ALA A 156 -9.16 12.76 0.71
C ALA A 156 -7.88 12.97 -0.12
N VAL A 157 -8.00 13.11 -1.44
CA VAL A 157 -6.87 13.32 -2.37
C VAL A 157 -6.64 14.77 -2.79
N MET A 158 -7.53 15.68 -2.40
CA MET A 158 -7.43 17.11 -2.71
C MET A 158 -6.12 17.70 -2.18
N ASP A 159 -5.53 18.64 -2.91
CA ASP A 159 -4.28 19.32 -2.57
C ASP A 159 -3.04 18.40 -2.42
N SER A 160 -3.10 17.17 -2.93
CA SER A 160 -1.93 16.32 -3.00
C SER A 160 -0.92 16.87 -4.00
N ASP A 161 0.35 16.97 -3.59
CA ASP A 161 1.47 17.29 -4.48
C ASP A 161 1.69 16.19 -5.54
N MET A 162 1.31 14.96 -5.22
CA MET A 162 1.34 13.82 -6.12
C MET A 162 0.17 12.89 -5.83
N LEU A 163 -0.48 12.41 -6.89
CA LEU A 163 -1.56 11.44 -6.84
C LEU A 163 -1.20 10.25 -7.74
N ILE A 164 -1.10 9.06 -7.15
CA ILE A 164 -1.02 7.79 -7.88
C ILE A 164 -2.42 7.23 -7.96
N LEU A 165 -2.94 7.13 -9.18
CA LEU A 165 -4.23 6.53 -9.49
C LEU A 165 -4.01 5.34 -10.41
N GLU A 166 -4.64 4.22 -10.11
CA GLU A 166 -4.81 3.14 -11.08
C GLU A 166 -6.20 3.27 -11.71
N ALA A 167 -6.24 3.32 -13.04
CA ALA A 167 -7.46 3.29 -13.81
C ALA A 167 -7.43 2.03 -14.69
N ASN A 168 -7.91 0.91 -14.15
CA ASN A 168 -7.97 -0.38 -14.84
C ASN A 168 -9.35 -0.65 -15.49
N HIS A 169 -10.26 0.32 -15.47
CA HIS A 169 -11.59 0.18 -16.07
C HIS A 169 -11.57 0.40 -17.59
N ASP A 170 -11.47 -0.70 -18.34
CA ASP A 170 -11.79 -0.77 -19.77
C ASP A 170 -13.16 -1.45 -19.94
N ALA A 171 -14.16 -0.67 -20.36
CA ALA A 171 -15.54 -1.15 -20.50
C ALA A 171 -15.71 -2.22 -21.59
N GLU A 172 -14.82 -2.29 -22.58
CA GLU A 172 -14.86 -3.32 -23.61
C GLU A 172 -14.22 -4.62 -23.11
N MET A 173 -13.11 -4.54 -22.37
CA MET A 173 -12.52 -5.72 -21.72
C MET A 173 -13.43 -6.30 -20.64
N LEU A 174 -14.18 -5.47 -19.90
CA LEU A 174 -15.17 -5.93 -18.92
C LEU A 174 -16.34 -6.68 -19.57
N LYS A 175 -16.70 -6.32 -20.81
CA LYS A 175 -17.76 -7.00 -21.59
C LYS A 175 -17.27 -8.25 -22.32
N ALA A 176 -15.98 -8.33 -22.64
CA ALA A 176 -15.39 -9.40 -23.44
C ALA A 176 -14.56 -10.41 -22.63
N GLY A 177 -14.25 -10.10 -21.37
CA GLY A 177 -13.46 -10.94 -20.47
C GLY A 177 -14.32 -11.94 -19.68
N PRO A 178 -13.70 -12.95 -19.05
CA PRO A 178 -14.40 -14.01 -18.33
C PRO A 178 -14.88 -13.60 -16.92
N TYR A 179 -15.10 -12.30 -16.68
CA TYR A 179 -15.50 -11.74 -15.39
C TYR A 179 -16.96 -12.02 -15.05
#